data_AF-A0A8T4HXB3-F1
#
_entry.id   AF-A0A8T4HXB3-F1
#
_cell.length_a   1.000
_cell.length_b   1.000
_cell.length_c   1.000
_cell.angle_alpha   90.00
_cell.angle_beta   90.00
_cell.angle_gamma   90.00
#
_symmetry.space_group_name_H-M   'P 1'
#
loop_
_entity.id
_entity.type
_entity.pdbx_description
1 polymer ?
#
loop_
_entity_poly.entity_id
_entity_poly.type
_entity_poly.pdbx_seq_one_letter_code
_entity_poly.pdbx_strand_id
1 'polypeptide(L)'
;HTYYWSPVRGGAEARAGRYAREAMKPVEVFAGKRIHLVRHAPKAHMDEDGHPRVVVEERQGHRLQGVEGVYSQVTPTMERAVMR
;
A
#
# COMPACT_ATOMS: atom_id res chain seq x y z
N HIS A 1 1.67 -0.81 -10.54
CA HIS A 1 0.78 -1.61 -9.66
C HIS A 1 -0.73 -1.32 -9.80
N THR A 2 -1.18 -0.51 -10.75
CA THR A 2 -2.60 -0.12 -10.88
C THR A 2 -3.52 -1.28 -11.30
N TYR A 3 -3.02 -2.21 -12.11
CA TYR A 3 -3.82 -3.30 -12.68
C TYR A 3 -4.07 -4.46 -11.72
N TYR A 4 -3.13 -4.74 -10.82
CA TYR A 4 -3.23 -5.86 -9.89
C TYR A 4 -4.45 -5.73 -8.95
N TRP A 5 -4.70 -4.52 -8.45
CA TRP A 5 -5.80 -4.24 -7.51
C TRP A 5 -7.13 -3.93 -8.20
N SER A 6 -7.17 -3.83 -9.52
CA SER A 6 -8.38 -3.44 -10.25
C SER A 6 -9.57 -4.37 -9.99
N PRO A 7 -9.41 -5.71 -9.93
CA PRO A 7 -10.51 -6.63 -9.63
C PRO A 7 -11.11 -6.41 -8.23
N VAL A 8 -10.28 -6.11 -7.23
CA VAL A 8 -10.73 -5.86 -5.86
C VAL A 8 -11.52 -4.55 -5.78
N ARG A 9 -11.09 -3.55 -6.54
CA ARG A 9 -11.75 -2.24 -6.60
C ARG A 9 -13.08 -2.30 -7.33
N GLY A 10 -13.04 -2.77 -8.58
CA GLY A 10 -14.15 -2.67 -9.54
C GLY A 10 -15.02 -3.91 -9.62
N GLY A 11 -14.70 -4.94 -8.83
CA GLY A 11 -15.22 -6.27 -9.06
C GLY A 11 -14.58 -6.88 -10.30
N ALA A 12 -14.86 -8.16 -10.50
CA ALA A 12 -14.50 -8.84 -11.74
C ALA A 12 -15.24 -10.17 -11.88
N GLU A 13 -15.49 -10.57 -13.12
CA GLU A 13 -16.08 -11.87 -13.45
C GLU A 13 -15.16 -13.05 -13.06
N ALA A 14 -15.71 -14.25 -13.01
CA ALA A 14 -14.88 -15.44 -12.84
C ALA A 14 -13.90 -15.62 -14.01
N ARG A 15 -12.70 -16.12 -13.73
CA ARG A 15 -11.66 -16.44 -14.70
C ARG A 15 -11.17 -17.87 -14.46
N ALA A 16 -11.00 -18.64 -15.54
CA ALA A 16 -10.41 -19.99 -15.50
C ALA A 16 -8.95 -20.00 -16.02
N GLY A 17 -8.22 -21.09 -15.74
CA GLY A 17 -6.84 -21.33 -16.21
C GLY A 17 -5.76 -21.10 -15.13
N ARG A 18 -4.50 -20.87 -15.56
CA ARG A 18 -3.34 -20.71 -14.67
C ARG A 18 -3.50 -19.62 -13.60
N TYR A 19 -4.28 -18.58 -13.91
CA TYR A 19 -4.59 -17.48 -13.01
C TYR A 19 -6.10 -17.46 -12.71
N ALA A 20 -6.63 -18.61 -12.29
CA ALA A 20 -8.04 -18.75 -11.94
C ALA A 20 -8.42 -17.81 -10.79
N ARG A 21 -9.62 -17.25 -10.88
CA ARG A 21 -10.20 -16.34 -9.88
C ARG A 21 -11.72 -16.49 -9.92
N GLU A 22 -12.35 -16.55 -8.76
CA GLU A 22 -13.81 -16.50 -8.67
C GLU A 22 -14.36 -15.11 -9.05
N ALA A 23 -15.67 -15.05 -9.26
CA ALA A 23 -16.35 -13.76 -9.42
C ALA A 23 -16.23 -12.96 -8.12
N MET A 24 -15.92 -11.68 -8.25
CA MET A 24 -15.69 -10.77 -7.13
C MET A 24 -16.59 -9.56 -7.27
N LYS A 25 -17.32 -9.23 -6.21
CA LYS A 25 -18.12 -8.00 -6.15
C LYS A 25 -17.21 -6.79 -5.97
N PRO A 26 -17.55 -5.62 -6.53
CA PRO A 26 -16.83 -4.40 -6.26
C PRO A 26 -16.88 -4.05 -4.78
N VAL A 27 -15.77 -3.49 -4.27
CA VAL A 27 -15.72 -2.88 -2.95
C VAL A 27 -15.95 -1.38 -3.12
N GLU A 28 -17.17 -0.93 -2.85
CA GLU A 28 -17.63 0.44 -3.16
C GLU A 28 -16.74 1.53 -2.55
N VAL A 29 -16.28 1.34 -1.31
CA VAL A 29 -15.37 2.29 -0.64
C VAL A 29 -14.05 2.48 -1.39
N PHE A 30 -13.65 1.55 -2.26
CA PHE A 30 -12.44 1.65 -3.06
C PHE A 30 -12.68 2.19 -4.47
N ALA A 31 -13.92 2.44 -4.89
CA ALA A 31 -14.23 2.99 -6.21
C ALA A 31 -13.39 4.24 -6.53
N GLY A 32 -12.77 4.27 -7.71
CA GLY A 32 -11.87 5.35 -8.14
C GLY A 32 -10.53 5.46 -7.38
N LYS A 33 -10.35 4.77 -6.25
CA LYS A 33 -9.12 4.85 -5.46
C LYS A 33 -7.98 4.05 -6.07
N ARG A 34 -6.76 4.50 -5.80
CA ARG A 34 -5.52 3.74 -6.06
C ARG A 34 -5.21 2.94 -4.80
N ILE A 35 -5.78 1.74 -4.67
CA ILE A 35 -5.70 0.89 -3.46
C ILE A 35 -4.26 0.73 -2.95
N HIS A 36 -3.31 0.55 -3.87
CA HIS A 36 -1.89 0.49 -3.53
C HIS A 36 -1.42 1.71 -2.71
N LEU A 37 -1.80 2.93 -3.12
CA LEU A 37 -1.45 4.13 -2.36
C LEU A 37 -2.17 4.20 -1.02
N VAL A 38 -3.43 3.75 -0.95
CA VAL A 38 -4.18 3.69 0.31
C VAL A 38 -3.48 2.78 1.32
N ARG A 39 -2.96 1.63 0.88
CA ARG A 39 -2.17 0.73 1.73
C ARG A 39 -0.86 1.37 2.19
N HIS A 40 -0.16 2.09 1.32
CA HIS A 40 1.17 2.60 1.63
C HIS A 40 1.20 3.98 2.30
N ALA A 41 0.14 4.76 2.20
CA ALA A 41 0.03 6.08 2.84
C ALA A 41 0.31 6.09 4.37
N PRO A 42 -0.10 5.08 5.17
CA PRO A 42 0.18 5.04 6.60
C PRO A 42 1.66 4.99 6.95
N LYS A 43 2.54 4.44 6.09
CA LYS A 43 3.97 4.37 6.37
C LYS A 43 4.57 5.75 6.62
N ALA A 44 4.25 6.72 5.77
CA ALA A 44 4.79 8.06 5.91
C ALA A 44 4.41 8.73 7.24
N HIS A 45 3.16 8.56 7.67
CA HIS A 45 2.69 9.05 8.97
C HIS A 45 3.40 8.34 10.13
N MET A 46 3.56 7.02 10.03
CA MET A 46 4.25 6.27 11.08
C MET A 46 5.74 6.62 11.18
N ASP A 47 6.37 6.86 10.03
CA ASP A 47 7.75 7.32 9.96
C ASP A 47 7.87 8.76 10.52
N GLU A 48 6.89 9.64 10.27
CA GLU A 48 6.82 11.00 10.87
C GLU A 48 6.73 10.95 12.39
N ASP A 49 5.91 10.04 12.92
CA ASP A 49 5.71 9.82 14.36
C ASP A 49 6.91 9.12 15.04
N GLY A 50 7.93 8.72 14.26
CA GLY A 50 9.15 8.10 14.79
C GLY A 50 8.94 6.67 15.30
N HIS A 51 7.97 5.93 14.77
CA HIS A 51 7.75 4.55 15.17
C HIS A 51 8.95 3.66 14.84
N PRO A 52 9.22 2.60 15.65
CA PRO A 52 10.29 1.67 15.35
C PRO A 52 10.12 1.03 13.97
N ARG A 53 11.21 0.99 13.19
CA ARG A 53 11.24 0.44 11.83
C ARG A 53 10.56 -0.93 11.70
N VAL A 54 10.81 -1.83 12.65
CA VAL A 54 10.21 -3.18 12.68
C VAL A 54 8.67 -3.14 12.69
N VAL A 55 8.06 -2.18 13.40
CA VAL A 55 6.61 -2.04 13.49
C VAL A 55 6.04 -1.53 12.18
N VAL A 56 6.71 -0.56 11.56
CA VAL A 56 6.31 -0.01 10.25
C VAL A 56 6.36 -1.08 9.18
N GLU A 57 7.46 -1.83 9.10
CA GLU A 57 7.66 -2.85 8.07
C GLU A 57 6.73 -4.06 8.27
N GLU A 58 6.47 -4.47 9.51
CA GLU A 58 5.47 -5.50 9.82
C GLU A 58 4.06 -5.04 9.39
N ARG A 59 3.69 -3.78 9.67
CA ARG A 59 2.41 -3.21 9.23
C ARG A 59 2.29 -3.17 7.70
N GLN A 60 3.38 -2.91 7.00
CA GLN A 60 3.42 -2.94 5.53
C GLN A 60 3.44 -4.37 4.97
N GLY A 61 3.65 -5.38 5.82
CA GLY A 61 3.80 -6.79 5.42
C GLY A 61 5.09 -7.06 4.67
N HIS A 62 6.13 -6.27 4.91
CA HIS A 62 7.43 -6.43 4.26
C HIS A 62 8.28 -7.45 5.02
N ARG A 63 8.53 -8.60 4.38
CA ARG A 63 9.40 -9.67 4.93
C ARG A 63 10.82 -9.65 4.40
N LEU A 64 11.04 -9.05 3.23
CA LEU A 64 12.34 -8.98 2.58
C LEU A 64 13.02 -7.65 2.92
N GLN A 65 14.28 -7.73 3.36
CA GLN A 65 15.11 -6.55 3.57
C GLN A 65 15.30 -5.79 2.25
N GLY A 66 15.21 -4.45 2.29
CA GLY A 66 15.35 -3.58 1.12
C GLY A 66 14.04 -3.21 0.42
N VAL A 67 12.93 -3.92 0.67
CA VAL A 67 11.59 -3.52 0.15
C VAL A 67 11.13 -2.19 0.77
N GLU A 68 11.56 -1.92 2.00
CA GLU A 68 11.35 -0.68 2.73
C GLU A 68 11.59 0.58 1.86
N GLY A 69 12.78 0.67 1.25
CA GLY A 69 13.20 1.84 0.49
C GLY A 69 12.33 2.14 -0.75
N VAL A 70 11.57 1.15 -1.24
CA VAL A 70 10.63 1.35 -2.37
C VAL A 70 9.40 2.15 -1.94
N TYR A 71 9.05 2.10 -0.65
CA TYR A 71 7.85 2.73 -0.10
C TYR A 71 8.14 3.83 0.93
N SER A 72 9.41 4.07 1.24
CA SER A 72 9.85 5.21 2.03
C SER A 72 9.74 6.48 1.20
N GLN A 73 9.20 7.53 1.80
CA GLN A 73 9.17 8.87 1.24
C GLN A 73 9.50 9.86 2.34
N VAL A 74 10.24 10.91 2.00
CA VAL A 74 10.47 12.02 2.91
C VAL A 74 9.25 12.92 2.86
N THR A 75 8.66 13.21 4.01
CA THR A 75 7.55 14.16 4.09
C THR A 75 8.06 15.57 4.37
N PRO A 76 7.29 16.62 4.04
CA PRO A 76 7.66 17.98 4.40
C PRO A 76 7.87 18.18 5.91
N THR A 77 7.18 17.39 6.75
CA THR A 77 7.34 17.42 8.21
C THR A 77 8.72 16.92 8.61
N MET A 78 9.16 15.80 8.04
CA MET A 78 10.50 15.25 8.28
C MET A 78 11.60 16.21 7.79
N GLU A 79 11.44 16.79 6.60
CA GLU A 79 12.41 17.77 6.06
C GLU A 79 12.60 18.93 7.03
N ARG A 80 11.50 19.51 7.53
CA ARG A 80 11.54 20.60 8.50
C ARG A 80 12.17 20.21 9.83
N ALA A 81 12.04 18.94 10.24
CA ALA A 81 12.66 18.46 11.48
C ALA A 81 14.18 18.36 11.34
N VAL A 82 14.69 18.04 10.15
CA VAL A 82 16.14 17.95 9.87
C VAL A 82 16.79 19.32 9.69
N MET A 83 16.06 20.29 9.14
CA MET A 83 16.58 21.65 8.89
C MET A 83 16.59 22.56 10.13
N ARG A 84 16.12 22.10 11.29
CA ARG A 84 16.22 22.81 12.57
C ARG A 84 17.57 22.57 13.22
#